data_AF-G5DZL9-F1
#
_entry.id   AF-G5DZL9-F1
#
_cell.length_a   1.000
_cell.length_b   1.000
_cell.length_c   1.000
_cell.angle_alpha   90.00
_cell.angle_beta   90.00
_cell.angle_gamma   90.00
#
_symmetry.space_group_name_H-M   'P 1'
#
loop_
_entity.id
_entity.type
_entity.pdbx_description
1 polymer ?
#
loop_
_entity_poly.entity_id
_entity_poly.type
_entity_poly.pdbx_seq_one_letter_code
_entity_poly.pdbx_strand_id
1 'polypeptide(L)'
;RRDVLDDLVTLHNFSNQFLPNALREFFRHIHAPEERGEYLETLITKFSHRFCACNPVLTRDLGLSPDAVYVLCYSLILLSIDLASPHVKNKMSKREFIRNTRRAAQNISEDFVGHLYDNIYLVGH
;
A
#
# COMPACT_ATOMS: atom_id res chain seq x y z
N ARG A 1 -12.22 19.49 10.58
CA ARG A 1 -12.00 18.04 10.85
C ARG A 1 -11.17 17.32 9.78
N ARG A 2 -10.86 17.92 8.62
CA ARG A 2 -9.77 17.46 7.73
C ARG A 2 -8.39 17.59 8.41
N ASP A 3 -8.27 18.63 9.22
CA ASP A 3 -7.08 19.10 9.93
C ASP A 3 -6.47 18.03 10.86
N VAL A 4 -7.30 17.26 11.58
CA VAL A 4 -6.84 16.21 12.50
C VAL A 4 -6.25 15.00 11.77
N LEU A 5 -6.72 14.72 10.55
CA LEU A 5 -6.18 13.63 9.73
C LEU A 5 -4.82 13.98 9.16
N ASP A 6 -4.63 15.24 8.77
CA ASP A 6 -3.33 15.75 8.31
C ASP A 6 -2.29 15.67 9.41
N ASP A 7 -2.65 16.04 10.64
CA ASP A 7 -1.78 15.91 11.81
C ASP A 7 -1.49 14.42 12.11
N LEU A 8 -2.50 13.54 12.08
CA LEU A 8 -2.29 12.11 12.35
C LEU A 8 -1.36 11.45 11.33
N VAL A 9 -1.55 11.69 10.02
CA VAL A 9 -0.67 11.08 9.00
C VAL A 9 0.75 11.65 9.09
N THR A 10 0.91 12.95 9.34
CA THR A 10 2.23 13.59 9.44
C THR A 10 2.99 13.23 10.72
N LEU A 11 2.31 12.76 11.77
CA LEU A 11 2.96 12.27 12.99
C LEU A 11 3.52 10.85 12.84
N HIS A 12 3.05 10.05 11.90
CA HIS A 12 3.55 8.68 11.72
C HIS A 12 4.93 8.66 11.07
N ASN A 13 5.85 7.92 11.65
CA ASN A 13 7.18 7.70 11.12
C ASN A 13 7.28 6.30 10.48
N PHE A 14 7.33 6.26 9.15
CA PHE A 14 7.44 5.01 8.39
C PHE A 14 8.89 4.69 7.95
N SER A 15 9.88 5.36 8.55
CA SER A 15 11.29 5.15 8.19
C SER A 15 11.69 3.69 8.38
N ASN A 16 12.41 3.13 7.40
CA ASN A 16 12.90 1.75 7.39
C ASN A 16 11.80 0.67 7.45
N GLN A 17 10.54 1.05 7.21
CA GLN A 17 9.44 0.09 7.15
C GLN A 17 9.23 -0.40 5.73
N PHE A 18 8.98 -1.70 5.59
CA PHE A 18 8.52 -2.27 4.33
C PHE A 18 7.08 -1.80 4.05
N LEU A 19 6.78 -1.46 2.79
CA LEU A 19 5.53 -0.79 2.41
C LEU A 19 4.25 -1.47 2.95
N PRO A 20 4.06 -2.80 2.84
CA PRO A 20 2.88 -3.47 3.40
C PRO A 20 2.80 -3.37 4.93
N ASN A 21 3.95 -3.36 5.62
CA ASN A 21 4.00 -3.19 7.08
C ASN A 21 3.53 -1.79 7.47
N ALA A 22 4.05 -0.76 6.79
CA ALA A 22 3.67 0.62 7.01
C ALA A 22 2.19 0.86 6.70
N LEU A 23 1.66 0.23 5.63
CA LEU A 23 0.25 0.36 5.26
C LEU A 23 -0.68 -0.26 6.31
N ARG A 24 -0.34 -1.44 6.83
CA ARG A 24 -1.09 -2.04 7.94
C ARG A 24 -1.03 -1.17 9.20
N GLU A 25 0.16 -0.67 9.55
CA GLU A 25 0.32 0.24 10.68
C GLU A 25 -0.59 1.46 10.55
N PHE A 26 -0.61 2.07 9.37
CA PHE A 26 -1.42 3.24 9.08
C PHE A 26 -2.91 2.97 9.26
N PHE A 27 -3.44 1.87 8.71
CA PHE A 27 -4.85 1.53 8.84
C PHE A 27 -5.25 1.06 10.25
N ARG A 28 -4.32 0.53 11.06
CA ARG A 28 -4.61 0.21 12.47
C ARG A 28 -4.93 1.44 13.32
N HIS A 29 -4.38 2.59 12.97
CA HIS A 29 -4.56 3.85 13.71
C HIS A 29 -5.72 4.70 13.20
N ILE A 30 -6.33 4.33 12.08
CA ILE A 30 -7.41 5.09 11.45
C ILE A 30 -8.71 4.31 11.58
N HIS A 31 -9.68 4.89 12.28
CA HIS A 31 -11.06 4.39 12.24
C HIS A 31 -11.65 4.67 10.85
N ALA A 32 -12.03 3.61 10.12
CA ALA A 32 -12.70 3.72 8.83
C ALA A 32 -14.09 4.38 9.02
N PRO A 33 -14.35 5.56 8.42
CA PRO A 33 -15.68 6.16 8.40
C PRO A 33 -16.61 5.34 7.50
N GLU A 34 -17.91 5.44 7.77
CA GLU A 34 -18.95 4.68 7.04
C GLU A 34 -19.12 5.12 5.57
N GLU A 35 -18.53 6.24 5.14
CA GLU A 35 -18.51 6.75 3.76
C GLU A 35 -17.24 6.31 3.01
N ARG A 36 -17.38 5.26 2.19
CA ARG A 36 -16.32 4.27 1.90
C ARG A 36 -15.38 4.56 0.72
N GLY A 37 -15.63 5.59 -0.11
CA GLY A 37 -14.91 5.80 -1.38
C GLY A 37 -13.86 6.90 -1.33
N GLU A 38 -14.31 8.15 -1.41
CA GLU A 38 -13.47 9.36 -1.52
C GLU A 38 -12.51 9.54 -0.33
N TYR A 39 -12.91 9.03 0.84
CA TYR A 39 -12.09 9.08 2.03
C TYR A 39 -10.86 8.17 1.93
N LEU A 40 -11.02 6.96 1.38
CA LEU A 40 -9.91 6.01 1.20
C LEU A 40 -8.86 6.57 0.23
N GLU A 41 -9.31 7.17 -0.86
CA GLU A 41 -8.43 7.83 -1.85
C GLU A 41 -7.58 8.92 -1.18
N THR A 42 -8.22 9.76 -0.35
CA THR A 42 -7.53 10.82 0.40
C THR A 42 -6.49 10.24 1.36
N LEU A 43 -6.84 9.18 2.10
CA LEU A 43 -5.93 8.53 3.04
C LEU A 43 -4.71 7.92 2.35
N ILE A 44 -4.92 7.15 1.29
CA ILE A 44 -3.83 6.49 0.56
C ILE A 44 -2.95 7.53 -0.12
N THR A 45 -3.53 8.62 -0.65
CA THR A 45 -2.75 9.75 -1.19
C THR A 45 -1.81 10.31 -0.12
N LYS A 46 -2.34 10.68 1.06
CA LYS A 46 -1.53 11.24 2.15
C LYS A 46 -0.48 10.25 2.66
N PHE A 47 -0.85 8.98 2.82
CA PHE A 47 0.08 7.92 3.19
C PHE A 47 1.23 7.79 2.18
N SER A 48 0.94 7.81 0.89
CA SER A 48 1.95 7.63 -0.16
C SER A 48 2.97 8.76 -0.17
N HIS A 49 2.51 10.01 -0.02
CA HIS A 49 3.40 11.16 0.16
C HIS A 49 4.26 11.02 1.42
N ARG A 50 3.66 10.64 2.55
CA ARG A 50 4.36 10.50 3.82
C ARG A 50 5.38 9.36 3.79
N PHE A 51 5.04 8.22 3.23
CA PHE A 51 5.93 7.07 3.08
C PHE A 51 7.18 7.44 2.29
N CYS A 52 7.01 8.15 1.16
CA CYS A 52 8.13 8.64 0.36
C CYS A 52 9.00 9.65 1.13
N ALA A 53 8.38 10.58 1.86
CA ALA A 53 9.10 11.57 2.67
C ALA A 53 9.90 10.94 3.82
N CYS A 54 9.40 9.87 4.43
CA CYS A 54 10.11 9.11 5.47
C CYS A 54 11.22 8.21 4.90
N ASN A 55 11.15 7.81 3.63
CA ASN A 55 12.05 6.82 3.03
C ASN A 55 12.72 7.33 1.73
N PRO A 56 13.35 8.53 1.71
CA PRO A 56 13.82 9.17 0.47
C PRO A 56 14.94 8.41 -0.25
N VAL A 57 15.76 7.64 0.49
CA VAL A 57 16.82 6.81 -0.11
C VAL A 57 16.21 5.59 -0.78
N LEU A 58 15.37 4.83 -0.06
CA LEU A 58 14.70 3.65 -0.56
C LEU A 58 13.86 3.96 -1.81
N THR A 59 13.08 5.04 -1.78
CA THR A 59 12.22 5.40 -2.91
C THR A 59 13.01 5.84 -4.13
N ARG A 60 14.13 6.54 -3.95
CA ARG A 60 15.03 6.86 -5.06
C ARG A 60 15.66 5.61 -5.65
N ASP A 61 16.19 4.72 -4.80
CA ASP A 61 16.89 3.51 -5.24
C ASP A 61 15.95 2.51 -5.94
N LEU A 62 14.67 2.49 -5.56
CA LEU A 62 13.62 1.68 -6.19
C LEU A 62 12.80 2.40 -7.26
N GLY A 63 13.10 3.67 -7.56
CA GLY A 63 12.36 4.47 -8.55
C GLY A 63 10.89 4.72 -8.19
N LEU A 64 10.55 4.74 -6.91
CA LEU A 64 9.18 4.91 -6.42
C LEU A 64 8.82 6.40 -6.26
N SER A 65 7.84 6.86 -7.04
CA SER A 65 7.16 8.14 -6.81
C SER A 65 5.99 7.97 -5.83
N PRO A 66 5.47 9.06 -5.23
CA PRO A 66 4.21 9.00 -4.47
C PRO A 66 3.06 8.35 -5.25
N ASP A 67 2.93 8.63 -6.56
CA ASP A 67 1.91 8.02 -7.41
C ASP A 67 2.12 6.51 -7.58
N ALA A 68 3.38 6.07 -7.71
CA ALA A 68 3.70 4.65 -7.76
C ALA A 68 3.35 3.95 -6.44
N VAL A 69 3.69 4.57 -5.31
CA VAL A 69 3.35 4.06 -3.97
C VAL A 69 1.83 4.00 -3.78
N TYR A 70 1.09 4.99 -4.27
CA TYR A 70 -0.38 5.00 -4.26
C TYR A 70 -0.95 3.78 -4.99
N VAL A 71 -0.50 3.52 -6.22
CA VAL A 71 -0.94 2.37 -7.02
C VAL A 71 -0.56 1.04 -6.36
N LEU A 72 0.63 0.96 -5.75
CA LEU A 72 1.04 -0.22 -4.98
C LEU A 72 0.12 -0.45 -3.79
N CYS A 73 -0.26 0.59 -3.04
CA CYS A 73 -1.17 0.47 -1.90
C CYS A 73 -2.54 -0.10 -2.32
N TYR A 74 -3.12 0.40 -3.41
CA TYR A 74 -4.35 -0.16 -3.96
C TYR A 74 -4.19 -1.62 -4.38
N SER A 75 -3.08 -1.94 -5.05
CA SER A 75 -2.77 -3.32 -5.43
C SER A 75 -2.71 -4.25 -4.21
N LEU A 76 -2.08 -3.80 -3.12
CA LEU A 76 -1.99 -4.56 -1.88
C LEU A 76 -3.34 -4.75 -1.20
N ILE A 77 -4.18 -3.70 -1.17
CA ILE A 77 -5.53 -3.79 -0.62
C ILE A 77 -6.38 -4.76 -1.43
N LEU A 78 -6.32 -4.70 -2.77
CA LEU A 78 -7.05 -5.63 -3.63
C LEU A 78 -6.57 -7.07 -3.49
N LEU A 79 -5.26 -7.29 -3.39
CA LEU A 79 -4.69 -8.61 -3.10
C LEU A 79 -5.16 -9.12 -1.73
N SER A 80 -5.15 -8.26 -0.72
CA SER A 80 -5.63 -8.56 0.63
C SER A 80 -7.10 -9.00 0.61
N ILE A 81 -7.98 -8.25 -0.07
CA ILE A 81 -9.39 -8.60 -0.23
C ILE A 81 -9.55 -9.94 -0.97
N ASP A 82 -8.80 -10.15 -2.05
CA ASP A 82 -8.84 -11.39 -2.84
C ASP A 82 -8.47 -12.61 -2.00
N LEU A 83 -7.35 -12.54 -1.26
CA LEU A 83 -6.86 -13.61 -0.41
C LEU A 83 -7.79 -13.89 0.79
N ALA A 84 -8.36 -12.85 1.42
CA ALA A 84 -9.29 -12.98 2.54
C ALA A 84 -10.64 -13.60 2.14
N SER A 85 -11.12 -13.32 0.92
CA SER A 85 -12.52 -13.58 0.56
C SER A 85 -12.81 -15.08 0.37
N PRO A 86 -13.69 -15.72 1.17
CA PRO A 86 -14.03 -17.12 0.99
C PRO A 86 -14.75 -17.42 -0.34
N HIS A 87 -15.29 -16.39 -0.99
CA HIS A 87 -15.99 -16.51 -2.27
C HIS A 87 -15.03 -16.63 -3.47
N VAL A 88 -13.77 -16.22 -3.31
CA VAL A 88 -12.75 -16.34 -4.35
C VAL A 88 -12.15 -17.74 -4.29
N LYS A 89 -12.57 -18.61 -5.21
CA LYS A 89 -12.05 -19.99 -5.32
C LYS A 89 -10.61 -20.04 -5.85
N ASN A 90 -10.33 -19.24 -6.88
CA ASN A 90 -9.02 -19.14 -7.50
C ASN A 90 -8.37 -17.83 -7.05
N LYS A 91 -7.55 -17.91 -6.02
CA LYS A 91 -6.82 -16.77 -5.47
C LYS A 91 -5.80 -16.24 -6.47
N MET A 92 -5.57 -14.92 -6.46
CA MET A 92 -4.55 -14.28 -7.27
C MET A 92 -3.18 -14.88 -6.95
N SER A 93 -2.55 -15.49 -7.96
CA SER A 93 -1.18 -15.99 -7.82
C SER A 93 -0.16 -14.86 -7.77
N LYS A 94 1.01 -15.12 -7.19
CA LYS A 94 2.15 -14.19 -7.19
C LYS A 94 2.49 -13.66 -8.58
N ARG A 95 2.47 -14.55 -9.59
CA ARG A 95 2.75 -14.21 -10.99
C ARG A 95 1.70 -13.26 -11.56
N GLU A 96 0.42 -13.49 -11.25
CA GLU A 96 -0.66 -12.60 -11.68
C GLU A 96 -0.57 -11.24 -11.00
N PHE A 97 -0.28 -11.20 -9.70
CA PHE A 97 -0.06 -9.96 -8.96
C PHE A 97 1.06 -9.14 -9.57
N ILE A 98 2.25 -9.74 -9.76
CA ILE A 98 3.40 -9.05 -10.39
C ILE A 98 3.03 -8.48 -11.76
N ARG A 99 2.39 -9.30 -12.61
CA ARG A 99 1.96 -8.86 -13.95
C ARG A 99 0.98 -7.69 -13.88
N ASN A 100 -0.02 -7.75 -13.00
CA ASN A 100 -1.07 -6.75 -12.91
C ASN A 100 -0.52 -5.43 -12.34
N THR A 101 0.27 -5.50 -11.27
CA THR A 101 0.85 -4.33 -10.63
C THR A 101 1.85 -3.61 -11.52
N ARG A 102 2.71 -4.33 -12.27
CA ARG A 102 3.66 -3.69 -13.20
C ARG A 102 3.00 -3.03 -14.42
N ARG A 103 1.78 -3.43 -14.77
CA ARG A 103 0.97 -2.72 -15.78
C ARG A 103 0.43 -1.40 -15.25
N ALA A 104 0.15 -1.33 -13.94
CA ALA A 104 -0.41 -0.15 -13.29
C ALA A 104 0.66 0.83 -12.80
N ALA A 105 1.83 0.34 -12.39
CA ALA A 105 2.96 1.14 -11.94
C ALA A 105 4.22 0.77 -12.73
N GLN A 106 4.69 1.72 -13.54
CA GLN A 106 5.85 1.53 -14.41
C GLN A 106 7.16 1.65 -13.61
N ASN A 107 8.24 1.08 -14.17
CA ASN A 107 9.62 1.15 -13.63
C ASN A 107 9.84 0.50 -12.26
N ILE A 108 8.97 -0.42 -11.85
CA ILE A 108 9.15 -1.20 -10.61
C ILE A 108 9.69 -2.61 -10.94
N SER A 109 10.68 -3.05 -10.18
CA SER A 109 11.27 -4.39 -10.27
C SER A 109 10.26 -5.49 -9.93
N GLU A 110 10.32 -6.60 -10.69
CA GLU A 110 9.51 -7.80 -10.41
C GLU A 110 9.80 -8.39 -9.03
N ASP A 111 11.06 -8.40 -8.60
CA ASP A 111 11.46 -8.94 -7.31
C ASP A 111 10.83 -8.14 -6.16
N PHE A 112 10.83 -6.81 -6.27
CA PHE A 112 10.21 -5.96 -5.26
C PHE A 112 8.70 -6.23 -5.17
N VAL A 113 7.99 -6.27 -6.30
CA VAL A 113 6.54 -6.58 -6.33
C VAL A 113 6.28 -8.00 -5.82
N GLY A 114 7.17 -8.94 -6.11
CA GLY A 114 7.13 -10.30 -5.57
C GLY A 114 7.23 -10.32 -4.04
N HIS A 115 8.15 -9.56 -3.46
CA HIS A 115 8.28 -9.45 -2.00
C HIS A 115 7.04 -8.79 -1.36
N LEU A 116 6.39 -7.85 -2.05
CA LEU A 116 5.13 -7.27 -1.59
C LEU A 116 4.03 -8.35 -1.49
N TYR A 117 3.91 -9.21 -2.51
CA TYR A 117 2.98 -10.34 -2.48
C TYR A 117 3.26 -11.30 -1.33
N ASP A 118 4.52 -11.72 -1.20
CA ASP A 118 4.92 -12.70 -0.17
C ASP A 118 4.59 -12.17 1.23
N ASN A 119 4.78 -10.87 1.47
CA ASN A 119 4.45 -10.28 2.75
C ASN A 119 2.95 -10.34 3.06
N ILE A 120 2.08 -10.00 2.11
CA ILE A 120 0.62 -10.10 2.31
C ILE A 120 0.21 -11.57 2.50
N TYR A 121 0.79 -12.49 1.73
CA TYR A 121 0.47 -13.91 1.81
C TYR A 121 0.90 -14.55 3.14
N LEU A 122 2.07 -14.20 3.65
CA LEU A 122 2.64 -14.80 4.87
C LEU A 122 2.15 -14.15 6.17
N VAL A 123 2.03 -12.83 6.18
CA VAL A 123 1.66 -12.07 7.38
C VAL A 123 0.14 -11.94 7.52
N GLY A 124 -0.58 -11.96 6.40
CA GLY A 124 -2.02 -11.73 6.37
C GLY A 124 -2.40 -10.25 6.34
N HIS A 125 -3.66 -10.00 6.66
CA HIS A 125 -4.36 -8.73 6.51
C HIS A 125 -4.11 -7.75 7.67
#